data_AF-A0A7W9UQT1-F1
#
_entry.id   AF-A0A7W9UQT1-F1
#
_cell.length_a   1.000
_cell.length_b   1.000
_cell.length_c   1.000
_cell.angle_alpha   90.00
_cell.angle_beta   90.00
_cell.angle_gamma   90.00
#
_symmetry.space_group_name_H-M   'P 1'
#
loop_
_entity.id
_entity.type
_entity.pdbx_description
1 polymer ?
#
loop_
_entity_poly.entity_id
_entity_poly.type
_entity_poly.pdbx_seq_one_letter_code
_entity_poly.pdbx_strand_id
1 'polypeptide(L)'
;MSKRSKALRAADAKIDREKLYAPLEAVRLAKETSTTKFDGTVEVAFRLGVDPRKADQMVRGTVNLPHGTGKTARVLVFATGDRAAAAEAAGADIVGSDELIDEVAKGRLDFDAVVATPDLMGKVGRLGRVLGPRGLMPNPKTGTVTPDVAKAVTDIKGGKIEFRVDKHSNLHFIIGKVSFDDAKLVENYGAALEEILRLKPSAAKGRYIKKAAISSTIGPGIPVDPNRTRNLLVEEDPAAV
;
A
#
# COMPACT_ATOMS: atom_id res chain seq x y z
N MET A 1 -27.57 -14.25 -7.49
CA MET A 1 -26.09 -14.08 -7.55
C MET A 1 -25.72 -13.73 -8.99
N SER A 2 -25.25 -12.50 -9.25
CA SER A 2 -24.92 -12.09 -10.61
C SER A 2 -23.76 -12.96 -11.13
N LYS A 3 -23.98 -13.54 -12.31
CA LYS A 3 -23.05 -14.44 -12.98
C LYS A 3 -21.78 -13.64 -13.34
N ARG A 4 -20.63 -13.94 -12.72
CA ARG A 4 -19.30 -13.34 -13.04
C ARG A 4 -19.04 -13.32 -14.54
N SER A 5 -18.25 -12.38 -15.04
CA SER A 5 -17.93 -12.28 -16.48
C SER A 5 -17.28 -13.58 -17.00
N LYS A 6 -17.44 -13.87 -18.30
CA LYS A 6 -16.84 -15.07 -18.93
C LYS A 6 -15.32 -15.09 -18.75
N ALA A 7 -14.66 -13.93 -18.88
CA ALA A 7 -13.23 -13.77 -18.70
C ALA A 7 -12.80 -14.08 -17.25
N LEU A 8 -13.51 -13.56 -16.24
CA LEU A 8 -13.19 -13.83 -14.85
C LEU A 8 -13.38 -15.30 -14.46
N ARG A 9 -14.39 -15.98 -15.03
CA ARG A 9 -14.57 -17.43 -14.81
C ARG A 9 -13.46 -18.27 -15.43
N ALA A 10 -13.00 -17.90 -16.63
CA ALA A 10 -11.87 -18.57 -17.27
C ALA A 10 -10.58 -18.39 -16.46
N ALA A 11 -10.35 -17.19 -15.91
CA ALA A 11 -9.23 -16.90 -15.03
C ALA A 11 -9.32 -17.69 -13.69
N ASP A 12 -10.50 -17.72 -13.06
CA ASP A 12 -10.73 -18.45 -11.80
C ASP A 12 -10.54 -19.97 -11.97
N ALA A 13 -10.82 -20.52 -13.15
CA ALA A 13 -10.60 -21.93 -13.45
C ALA A 13 -9.12 -22.34 -13.54
N LYS A 14 -8.20 -21.38 -13.71
CA LYS A 14 -6.75 -21.64 -13.69
C LYS A 14 -6.18 -21.73 -12.28
N ILE A 15 -6.97 -21.40 -11.26
CA ILE A 15 -6.52 -21.34 -9.88
C ILE A 15 -7.19 -22.45 -9.10
N ASP A 16 -6.38 -23.38 -8.61
CA ASP A 16 -6.79 -24.28 -7.54
C ASP A 16 -6.91 -23.48 -6.23
N ARG A 17 -8.09 -23.50 -5.60
CA ARG A 17 -8.34 -22.78 -4.35
C ARG A 17 -7.90 -23.51 -3.10
N GLU A 18 -7.62 -24.81 -3.21
CA GLU A 18 -7.15 -25.65 -2.11
C GLU A 18 -5.63 -25.63 -2.01
N LYS A 19 -4.94 -25.39 -3.13
CA LYS A 19 -3.49 -25.19 -3.17
C LYS A 19 -3.08 -23.84 -2.54
N LEU A 20 -2.04 -23.89 -1.71
CA LEU A 20 -1.30 -22.70 -1.27
C LEU A 20 -0.09 -22.50 -2.19
N TYR A 21 -0.05 -21.37 -2.89
CA TYR A 21 0.98 -21.06 -3.87
C TYR A 21 2.18 -20.39 -3.22
N ALA A 22 3.36 -20.62 -3.79
CA ALA A 22 4.54 -19.81 -3.49
C ALA A 22 4.33 -18.36 -3.97
N PRO A 23 4.94 -17.35 -3.33
CA PRO A 23 4.81 -15.95 -3.74
C PRO A 23 5.16 -15.72 -5.23
N LEU A 24 6.22 -16.33 -5.73
CA LEU A 24 6.61 -16.24 -7.14
C LEU A 24 5.54 -16.84 -8.08
N GLU A 25 5.08 -18.06 -7.78
CA GLU A 25 4.02 -18.74 -8.56
C GLU A 25 2.72 -17.93 -8.56
N ALA A 26 2.36 -17.36 -7.40
CA ALA A 26 1.18 -16.53 -7.24
C ALA A 26 1.28 -15.21 -8.02
N VAL A 27 2.46 -14.58 -8.07
CA VAL A 27 2.69 -13.38 -8.89
C VAL A 27 2.53 -13.69 -10.38
N ARG A 28 3.10 -14.81 -10.86
CA ARG A 28 2.95 -15.26 -12.26
C ARG A 28 1.48 -15.48 -12.61
N LEU A 29 0.76 -16.21 -11.76
CA LEU A 29 -0.66 -16.43 -11.94
C LEU A 29 -1.46 -15.13 -11.88
N ALA A 30 -1.11 -14.18 -11.01
CA ALA A 30 -1.80 -12.89 -10.91
C ALA A 30 -1.67 -12.06 -12.20
N LYS A 31 -0.51 -12.13 -12.85
CA LYS A 31 -0.26 -11.52 -14.17
C LYS A 31 -1.04 -12.23 -15.27
N GLU A 32 -1.00 -13.56 -15.33
CA GLU A 32 -1.69 -14.35 -16.36
C GLU A 32 -3.21 -14.25 -16.26
N THR A 33 -3.73 -14.14 -15.04
CA THR A 33 -5.17 -14.05 -14.76
C THR A 33 -5.70 -12.62 -14.79
N SER A 34 -4.85 -11.63 -15.10
CA SER A 34 -5.28 -10.26 -15.32
C SER A 34 -6.08 -10.17 -16.62
N THR A 35 -7.37 -9.87 -16.50
CA THR A 35 -8.29 -9.84 -17.67
C THR A 35 -8.49 -8.43 -18.24
N THR A 36 -7.68 -7.46 -17.80
CA THR A 36 -7.82 -6.04 -18.13
C THR A 36 -7.08 -5.66 -19.41
N LYS A 37 -7.64 -4.67 -20.12
CA LYS A 37 -7.00 -4.02 -21.26
C LYS A 37 -5.96 -2.96 -20.84
N PHE A 38 -6.01 -2.53 -19.58
CA PHE A 38 -5.07 -1.57 -18.99
C PHE A 38 -4.12 -2.29 -18.04
N ASP A 39 -3.00 -1.64 -17.71
CA ASP A 39 -2.01 -2.15 -16.77
C ASP A 39 -2.55 -2.17 -15.33
N GLY A 40 -3.04 -3.36 -14.93
CA GLY A 40 -3.62 -3.61 -13.62
C GLY A 40 -2.61 -3.44 -12.50
N THR A 41 -3.10 -3.09 -11.32
CA THR A 41 -2.27 -3.09 -10.10
C THR A 41 -2.33 -4.47 -9.47
N VAL A 42 -1.18 -5.01 -9.07
CA VAL A 42 -1.08 -6.22 -8.26
C VAL A 42 -1.09 -5.81 -6.79
N GLU A 43 -2.04 -6.38 -6.06
CA GLU A 43 -2.32 -6.10 -4.66
C GLU A 43 -2.28 -7.37 -3.83
N VAL A 44 -2.01 -7.19 -2.54
CA VAL A 44 -1.87 -8.26 -1.57
C VAL A 44 -2.87 -7.99 -0.45
N ALA A 45 -3.58 -9.04 -0.06
CA ALA A 45 -4.45 -9.04 1.10
C ALA A 45 -3.94 -10.04 2.13
N PHE A 46 -3.60 -9.56 3.32
CA PHE A 46 -3.30 -10.40 4.47
C PHE A 46 -4.42 -10.35 5.49
N ARG A 47 -4.80 -11.51 6.01
CA ARG A 47 -5.62 -11.61 7.20
C ARG A 47 -4.73 -11.80 8.40
N LEU A 48 -4.67 -10.80 9.26
CA LEU A 48 -3.87 -10.80 10.47
C LEU A 48 -4.62 -11.43 11.66
N GLY A 49 -3.86 -11.93 12.62
CA GLY A 49 -4.32 -12.50 13.88
C GLY A 49 -4.44 -11.51 15.03
N VAL A 50 -4.74 -10.24 14.72
CA VAL A 50 -4.87 -9.15 15.69
C VAL A 50 -6.33 -8.80 15.94
N ASP A 51 -6.63 -8.18 17.09
CA ASP A 51 -7.94 -7.59 17.36
C ASP A 51 -7.91 -6.06 17.12
N PRO A 52 -8.44 -5.56 15.98
CA PRO A 52 -8.37 -4.15 15.62
C PRO A 52 -9.19 -3.24 16.55
N ARG A 53 -10.04 -3.81 17.42
CA ARG A 53 -10.78 -3.05 18.44
C ARG A 53 -9.89 -2.63 19.59
N LYS A 54 -8.74 -3.30 19.79
CA LYS A 54 -7.79 -3.00 20.85
C LYS A 54 -6.66 -2.14 20.30
N ALA A 55 -6.40 -1.00 20.95
CA ALA A 55 -5.43 -0.02 20.48
C ALA A 55 -3.99 -0.57 20.47
N ASP A 56 -3.65 -1.46 21.39
CA ASP A 56 -2.35 -2.15 21.51
C ASP A 56 -2.13 -3.21 20.42
N GLN A 57 -3.18 -3.59 19.67
CA GLN A 57 -3.10 -4.55 18.57
C GLN A 57 -3.35 -3.91 17.19
N MET A 58 -3.48 -2.58 17.15
CA MET A 58 -3.68 -1.85 15.89
C MET A 58 -2.37 -1.79 15.11
N VAL A 59 -2.30 -2.53 14.01
CA VAL A 59 -1.15 -2.51 13.09
C VAL A 59 -1.34 -1.39 12.08
N ARG A 60 -0.40 -0.45 12.06
CA ARG A 60 -0.28 0.60 11.05
C ARG A 60 1.20 0.84 10.79
N GLY A 61 1.57 0.92 9.53
CA GLY A 61 2.95 1.08 9.12
C GLY A 61 3.08 1.72 7.76
N THR A 62 4.32 2.07 7.45
CA THR A 62 4.71 2.51 6.11
C THR A 62 5.95 1.77 5.68
N VAL A 63 6.01 1.35 4.43
CA VAL A 63 7.19 0.71 3.84
C VAL A 63 7.52 1.37 2.51
N ASN A 64 8.81 1.57 2.26
CA ASN A 64 9.30 2.00 0.96
C ASN A 64 9.53 0.74 0.12
N LEU A 65 8.80 0.60 -0.99
CA LEU A 65 9.00 -0.51 -1.90
C LEU A 65 10.28 -0.27 -2.74
N PRO A 66 11.21 -1.24 -2.83
CA PRO A 66 12.47 -1.07 -3.54
C PRO A 66 12.30 -0.74 -5.03
N HIS A 67 11.24 -1.26 -5.67
CA HIS A 67 10.93 -1.01 -7.08
C HIS A 67 9.76 -0.05 -7.28
N GLY A 68 9.30 0.60 -6.20
CA GLY A 68 8.14 1.47 -6.21
C GLY A 68 6.82 0.75 -6.57
N THR A 69 5.77 1.53 -6.78
CA THR A 69 4.40 1.02 -7.03
C THR A 69 3.99 1.08 -8.51
N GLY A 70 4.81 1.70 -9.37
CA GLY A 70 4.49 1.95 -10.78
C GLY A 70 3.41 3.02 -11.01
N LYS A 71 2.98 3.73 -9.95
CA LYS A 71 2.12 4.91 -10.06
C LYS A 71 2.90 6.15 -9.63
N THR A 72 3.00 7.14 -10.52
CA THR A 72 3.52 8.46 -10.16
C THR A 72 2.47 9.18 -9.31
N ALA A 73 2.65 9.16 -7.99
CA ALA A 73 1.75 9.85 -7.07
C ALA A 73 1.89 11.37 -7.24
N ARG A 74 0.76 12.07 -7.40
CA ARG A 74 0.74 13.54 -7.37
C ARG A 74 0.79 14.00 -5.93
N VAL A 75 1.88 14.65 -5.52
CA VAL A 75 2.13 15.05 -4.13
C VAL A 75 1.85 16.53 -3.95
N LEU A 76 0.92 16.84 -3.04
CA LEU A 76 0.65 18.18 -2.56
C LEU A 76 1.38 18.43 -1.26
N VAL A 77 2.01 19.59 -1.13
CA VAL A 77 2.80 19.96 0.04
C VAL A 77 2.30 21.27 0.64
N PHE A 78 1.96 21.23 1.92
CA PHE A 78 1.70 22.41 2.74
C PHE A 78 2.98 22.85 3.47
N ALA A 79 3.65 23.85 2.92
CA ALA A 79 4.89 24.41 3.47
C ALA A 79 5.01 25.91 3.15
N THR A 80 5.86 26.59 3.92
CA THR A 80 6.16 28.03 3.77
C THR A 80 7.68 28.24 3.73
N GLY A 81 8.11 29.33 3.11
CA GLY A 81 9.52 29.76 3.05
C GLY A 81 10.44 28.70 2.44
N ASP A 82 11.59 28.49 3.05
CA ASP A 82 12.64 27.58 2.57
C ASP A 82 12.17 26.13 2.41
N ARG A 83 11.19 25.70 3.22
CA ARG A 83 10.61 24.34 3.14
C ARG A 83 9.73 24.17 1.91
N ALA A 84 9.13 25.24 1.40
CA ALA A 84 8.40 25.21 0.14
C ALA A 84 9.36 25.04 -1.05
N ALA A 85 10.44 25.83 -1.09
CA ALA A 85 11.47 25.71 -2.12
C ALA A 85 12.13 24.31 -2.13
N ALA A 86 12.40 23.75 -0.94
CA ALA A 86 12.93 22.40 -0.83
C ALA A 86 11.95 21.32 -1.34
N ALA A 87 10.65 21.52 -1.15
CA ALA A 87 9.63 20.61 -1.66
C ALA A 87 9.51 20.65 -3.19
N GLU A 88 9.55 21.85 -3.78
CA GLU A 88 9.58 22.03 -5.24
C GLU A 88 10.82 21.39 -5.86
N ALA A 89 11.99 21.59 -5.24
CA ALA A 89 13.24 20.98 -5.67
C ALA A 89 13.22 19.44 -5.55
N ALA A 90 12.54 18.89 -4.55
CA ALA A 90 12.31 17.45 -4.39
C ALA A 90 11.29 16.88 -5.39
N GLY A 91 10.67 17.74 -6.21
CA GLY A 91 9.73 17.37 -7.25
C GLY A 91 8.29 17.30 -6.79
N ALA A 92 7.88 18.04 -5.75
CA ALA A 92 6.45 18.16 -5.40
C ALA A 92 5.65 18.76 -6.58
N ASP A 93 4.43 18.24 -6.81
CA ASP A 93 3.61 18.68 -7.94
C ASP A 93 2.86 19.99 -7.65
N ILE A 94 2.47 20.17 -6.38
CA ILE A 94 1.75 21.35 -5.91
C ILE A 94 2.33 21.73 -4.55
N VAL A 95 2.81 22.96 -4.41
CA VAL A 95 3.31 23.49 -3.14
C VAL A 95 2.55 24.78 -2.82
N GLY A 96 2.12 24.93 -1.58
CA GLY A 96 1.41 26.14 -1.16
C GLY A 96 1.16 26.19 0.34
N SER A 97 0.57 27.29 0.79
CA SER A 97 0.26 27.55 2.20
C SER A 97 -1.23 27.87 2.38
N ASP A 98 -1.59 29.08 2.76
CA ASP A 98 -2.96 29.45 3.16
C ASP A 98 -3.94 29.47 1.97
N GLU A 99 -3.52 29.99 0.81
CA GLU A 99 -4.36 30.04 -0.39
C GLU A 99 -4.77 28.64 -0.87
N LEU A 100 -3.82 27.70 -0.84
CA LEU A 100 -4.04 26.31 -1.23
C LEU A 100 -4.93 25.56 -0.22
N ILE A 101 -4.84 25.90 1.07
CA ILE A 101 -5.73 25.35 2.10
C ILE A 101 -7.18 25.74 1.79
N ASP A 102 -7.42 26.99 1.40
CA ASP A 102 -8.77 27.46 1.04
C ASP A 102 -9.29 26.80 -0.25
N GLU A 103 -8.44 26.58 -1.25
CA GLU A 103 -8.81 25.83 -2.46
C GLU A 103 -9.18 24.37 -2.17
N VAL A 104 -8.40 23.70 -1.33
CA VAL A 104 -8.69 22.31 -0.92
C VAL A 104 -9.96 22.27 -0.07
N ALA A 105 -10.22 23.28 0.75
CA ALA A 105 -11.49 23.42 1.48
C ALA A 105 -12.69 23.58 0.53
N LYS A 106 -12.50 24.28 -0.60
CA LYS A 106 -13.51 24.46 -1.66
C LYS A 106 -13.70 23.23 -2.55
N GLY A 107 -12.86 22.20 -2.41
CA GLY A 107 -13.05 20.90 -3.07
C GLY A 107 -12.01 20.56 -4.14
N ARG A 108 -10.88 21.28 -4.20
CA ARG A 108 -9.75 20.88 -5.05
C ARG A 108 -9.11 19.59 -4.54
N LEU A 109 -9.07 18.55 -5.38
CA LEU A 109 -8.70 17.17 -5.01
C LEU A 109 -7.87 16.47 -6.10
N ASP A 110 -7.04 17.22 -6.82
CA ASP A 110 -6.23 16.76 -7.95
C ASP A 110 -4.88 16.12 -7.54
N PHE A 111 -4.80 15.57 -6.33
CA PHE A 111 -3.59 15.00 -5.72
C PHE A 111 -3.86 13.64 -5.05
N ASP A 112 -2.83 12.81 -4.94
CA ASP A 112 -2.88 11.45 -4.36
C ASP A 112 -2.30 11.39 -2.94
N ALA A 113 -1.40 12.30 -2.59
CA ALA A 113 -0.75 12.34 -1.29
C ALA A 113 -0.56 13.77 -0.80
N VAL A 114 -0.65 13.97 0.52
CA VAL A 114 -0.48 15.27 1.15
C VAL A 114 0.63 15.19 2.19
N VAL A 115 1.59 16.10 2.10
CA VAL A 115 2.64 16.31 3.11
C VAL A 115 2.42 17.69 3.73
N ALA A 116 2.58 17.79 5.04
CA ALA A 116 2.46 19.05 5.74
C ALA A 116 3.61 19.27 6.72
N THR A 117 3.94 20.54 6.90
CA THR A 117 4.85 20.97 7.95
C THR A 117 4.12 21.08 9.31
N PRO A 118 4.76 20.79 10.45
CA PRO A 118 4.10 20.78 11.77
C PRO A 118 3.42 22.11 12.15
N ASP A 119 3.97 23.22 11.70
CA ASP A 119 3.45 24.58 11.95
C ASP A 119 2.12 24.86 11.23
N LEU A 120 1.89 24.26 10.07
CA LEU A 120 0.65 24.44 9.31
C LEU A 120 -0.46 23.46 9.71
N MET A 121 -0.18 22.48 10.58
CA MET A 121 -1.15 21.47 11.00
C MET A 121 -2.39 22.05 11.69
N GLY A 122 -2.25 23.17 12.40
CA GLY A 122 -3.40 23.84 13.02
C GLY A 122 -4.46 24.31 12.01
N LYS A 123 -4.01 24.71 10.81
CA LYS A 123 -4.89 25.13 9.71
C LYS A 123 -5.34 23.91 8.88
N VAL A 124 -4.42 23.01 8.52
CA VAL A 124 -4.71 21.78 7.77
C VAL A 124 -5.67 20.85 8.52
N GLY A 125 -5.67 20.87 9.85
CA GLY A 125 -6.63 20.11 10.67
C GLY A 125 -8.10 20.47 10.40
N ARG A 126 -8.39 21.70 9.98
CA ARG A 126 -9.75 22.14 9.58
C ARG A 126 -10.24 21.44 8.31
N LEU A 127 -9.32 20.99 7.46
CA LEU A 127 -9.62 20.21 6.25
C LEU A 127 -9.99 18.75 6.55
N GLY A 128 -9.99 18.32 7.82
CA GLY A 128 -10.31 16.95 8.22
C GLY A 128 -11.68 16.45 7.71
N ARG A 129 -12.65 17.35 7.47
CA ARG A 129 -13.95 16.98 6.87
C ARG A 129 -13.81 16.52 5.41
N VAL A 130 -12.86 17.08 4.66
CA VAL A 130 -12.64 16.78 3.23
C VAL A 130 -11.59 15.69 3.06
N LEU A 131 -10.45 15.82 3.74
CA LEU A 131 -9.31 14.92 3.61
C LEU A 131 -9.46 13.63 4.44
N GLY A 132 -10.19 13.68 5.56
CA GLY A 132 -10.36 12.57 6.49
C GLY A 132 -11.06 11.34 5.89
N PRO A 133 -12.26 11.47 5.28
CA PRO A 133 -12.96 10.34 4.67
C PRO A 133 -12.19 9.68 3.53
N ARG A 134 -11.27 10.42 2.90
CA ARG A 134 -10.45 9.94 1.78
C ARG A 134 -9.09 9.39 2.21
N GLY A 135 -8.75 9.46 3.50
CA GLY A 135 -7.46 9.00 4.02
C GLY A 135 -6.26 9.85 3.57
N LEU A 136 -6.49 11.05 3.02
CA LEU A 136 -5.46 11.96 2.53
C LEU A 136 -4.93 12.91 3.63
N MET A 137 -5.42 12.75 4.86
CA MET A 137 -5.05 13.62 5.96
C MET A 137 -3.61 13.32 6.43
N PRO A 138 -2.71 14.32 6.44
CA PRO A 138 -1.34 14.14 6.93
C PRO A 138 -1.32 13.65 8.38
N ASN A 139 -0.41 12.72 8.68
CA ASN A 139 -0.28 12.13 10.00
C ASN A 139 1.19 12.04 10.42
N PRO A 140 1.55 12.48 11.64
CA PRO A 140 2.91 12.28 12.17
C PRO A 140 3.33 10.81 12.20
N LYS A 141 2.39 9.89 12.44
CA LYS A 141 2.68 8.44 12.51
C LYS A 141 3.08 7.83 11.17
N THR A 142 2.69 8.44 10.06
CA THR A 142 3.05 7.97 8.71
C THR A 142 4.24 8.73 8.15
N GLY A 143 4.78 9.69 8.91
CA GLY A 143 5.89 10.55 8.51
C GLY A 143 5.50 11.57 7.43
N THR A 144 4.21 11.78 7.17
CA THR A 144 3.74 12.84 6.24
C THR A 144 3.60 14.20 6.91
N VAL A 145 3.80 14.26 8.22
CA VAL A 145 4.01 15.50 8.97
C VAL A 145 5.44 15.53 9.47
N THR A 146 6.29 16.32 8.82
CA THR A 146 7.72 16.36 9.11
C THR A 146 8.30 17.74 8.78
N PRO A 147 9.34 18.21 9.51
CA PRO A 147 10.12 19.36 9.09
C PRO A 147 10.95 19.09 7.82
N ASP A 148 11.35 17.83 7.58
CA ASP A 148 12.09 17.40 6.38
C ASP A 148 11.14 17.03 5.24
N VAL A 149 10.63 18.06 4.57
CA VAL A 149 9.62 17.93 3.52
C VAL A 149 10.18 17.29 2.25
N ALA A 150 11.44 17.60 1.90
CA ALA A 150 12.09 17.08 0.71
C ALA A 150 12.15 15.55 0.75
N LYS A 151 12.63 14.99 1.87
CA LYS A 151 12.69 13.53 2.05
C LYS A 151 11.32 12.88 1.98
N ALA A 152 10.30 13.47 2.61
CA ALA A 152 8.93 12.94 2.56
C ALA A 152 8.38 12.91 1.14
N VAL A 153 8.65 13.92 0.32
CA VAL A 153 8.25 13.96 -1.10
C VAL A 153 8.98 12.88 -1.89
N THR A 154 10.29 12.74 -1.72
CA THR A 154 11.09 11.71 -2.40
C THR A 154 10.63 10.30 -2.01
N ASP A 155 10.36 10.05 -0.75
CA ASP A 155 9.87 8.75 -0.27
C ASP A 155 8.50 8.40 -0.87
N ILE A 156 7.56 9.35 -0.88
CA ILE A 156 6.23 9.14 -1.45
C ILE A 156 6.30 8.88 -2.97
N LYS A 157 7.13 9.65 -3.69
CA LYS A 157 7.35 9.44 -5.13
C LYS A 157 8.13 8.15 -5.42
N GLY A 158 8.99 7.72 -4.50
CA GLY A 158 9.70 6.43 -4.54
C GLY A 158 8.81 5.22 -4.30
N GLY A 159 7.51 5.41 -4.05
CA GLY A 159 6.56 4.31 -3.86
C GLY A 159 6.44 3.84 -2.42
N LYS A 160 6.60 4.76 -1.46
CA LYS A 160 6.17 4.54 -0.08
C LYS A 160 4.69 4.19 -0.04
N ILE A 161 4.38 3.04 0.53
CA ILE A 161 3.01 2.59 0.77
C ILE A 161 2.68 2.72 2.26
N GLU A 162 1.46 3.12 2.56
CA GLU A 162 0.88 3.06 3.90
C GLU A 162 -0.08 1.87 3.96
N PHE A 163 0.00 1.11 5.05
CA PHE A 163 -0.97 0.06 5.33
C PHE A 163 -1.52 0.21 6.74
N ARG A 164 -2.81 -0.08 6.88
CA ARG A 164 -3.54 -0.05 8.13
C ARG A 164 -4.48 -1.23 8.20
N VAL A 165 -4.54 -1.87 9.36
CA VAL A 165 -5.50 -2.94 9.59
C VAL A 165 -6.93 -2.40 9.61
N ASP A 166 -7.84 -3.09 8.92
CA ASP A 166 -9.26 -2.78 8.91
C ASP A 166 -9.98 -3.34 10.16
N LYS A 167 -11.29 -3.07 10.26
CA LYS A 167 -12.15 -3.59 11.35
C LYS A 167 -12.28 -5.13 11.38
N HIS A 168 -11.88 -5.81 10.31
CA HIS A 168 -11.95 -7.26 10.13
C HIS A 168 -10.57 -7.94 10.20
N SER A 169 -9.55 -7.19 10.65
CA SER A 169 -8.16 -7.68 10.74
C SER A 169 -7.49 -7.95 9.39
N ASN A 170 -7.99 -7.36 8.31
CA ASN A 170 -7.37 -7.44 6.99
C ASN A 170 -6.40 -6.27 6.80
N LEU A 171 -5.31 -6.55 6.11
CA LEU A 171 -4.31 -5.61 5.68
C LEU A 171 -4.22 -5.68 4.16
N HIS A 172 -4.47 -4.55 3.50
CA HIS A 172 -4.41 -4.43 2.05
C HIS A 172 -3.28 -3.48 1.67
N PHE A 173 -2.47 -3.89 0.69
CA PHE A 173 -1.43 -3.05 0.14
C PHE A 173 -1.12 -3.44 -1.31
N ILE A 174 -0.50 -2.52 -2.03
CA ILE A 174 -0.09 -2.72 -3.43
C ILE A 174 1.38 -3.10 -3.49
N ILE A 175 1.76 -3.97 -4.42
CA ILE A 175 3.16 -4.36 -4.63
C ILE A 175 3.70 -3.95 -5.99
N GLY A 176 2.86 -3.48 -6.90
CA GLY A 176 3.29 -2.94 -8.19
C GLY A 176 2.25 -3.09 -9.28
N LYS A 177 2.71 -3.00 -10.53
CA LYS A 177 1.90 -3.18 -11.73
C LYS A 177 2.07 -4.57 -12.33
N VAL A 178 1.07 -5.02 -13.10
CA VAL A 178 1.13 -6.29 -13.84
C VAL A 178 2.28 -6.26 -14.86
N SER A 179 2.62 -5.10 -15.39
CA SER A 179 3.77 -4.89 -16.28
C SER A 179 5.15 -5.11 -15.64
N PHE A 180 5.25 -5.17 -14.31
CA PHE A 180 6.55 -5.36 -13.65
C PHE A 180 7.07 -6.79 -13.83
N ASP A 181 8.40 -6.94 -13.78
CA ASP A 181 9.05 -8.24 -13.75
C ASP A 181 8.65 -9.02 -12.49
N ASP A 182 8.53 -10.34 -12.61
CA ASP A 182 8.09 -11.20 -11.51
C ASP A 182 8.98 -11.03 -10.27
N ALA A 183 10.30 -10.95 -10.48
CA ALA A 183 11.28 -10.75 -9.40
C ALA A 183 11.05 -9.44 -8.64
N LYS A 184 10.78 -8.34 -9.36
CA LYS A 184 10.53 -7.02 -8.74
C LYS A 184 9.28 -7.04 -7.87
N LEU A 185 8.22 -7.70 -8.32
CA LEU A 185 6.98 -7.85 -7.56
C LEU A 185 7.19 -8.70 -6.30
N VAL A 186 7.97 -9.77 -6.40
CA VAL A 186 8.31 -10.64 -5.26
C VAL A 186 9.21 -9.91 -4.25
N GLU A 187 10.18 -9.12 -4.70
CA GLU A 187 11.04 -8.31 -3.83
C GLU A 187 10.23 -7.22 -3.11
N ASN A 188 9.31 -6.54 -3.82
CA ASN A 188 8.39 -5.60 -3.21
C ASN A 188 7.47 -6.28 -2.16
N TYR A 189 6.98 -7.48 -2.46
CA TYR A 189 6.22 -8.30 -1.52
C TYR A 189 7.06 -8.66 -0.28
N GLY A 190 8.33 -9.05 -0.47
CA GLY A 190 9.25 -9.38 0.61
C GLY A 190 9.53 -8.21 1.53
N ALA A 191 9.81 -7.03 0.98
CA ALA A 191 10.03 -5.81 1.76
C ALA A 191 8.80 -5.45 2.61
N ALA A 192 7.59 -5.55 2.03
CA ALA A 192 6.36 -5.31 2.78
C ALA A 192 6.14 -6.37 3.87
N LEU A 193 6.40 -7.65 3.58
CA LEU A 193 6.25 -8.75 4.53
C LEU A 193 7.19 -8.60 5.73
N GLU A 194 8.45 -8.26 5.49
CA GLU A 194 9.45 -8.03 6.54
C GLU A 194 9.01 -6.91 7.49
N GLU A 195 8.56 -5.78 6.93
CA GLU A 195 8.06 -4.66 7.73
C GLU A 195 6.80 -5.02 8.53
N ILE A 196 5.89 -5.79 7.95
CA ILE A 196 4.68 -6.27 8.64
C ILE A 196 5.05 -7.20 9.80
N LEU A 197 6.02 -8.09 9.61
CA LEU A 197 6.52 -8.96 10.68
C LEU A 197 7.22 -8.17 11.78
N ARG A 198 7.95 -7.11 11.43
CA ARG A 198 8.58 -6.19 12.39
C ARG A 198 7.55 -5.43 13.23
N LEU A 199 6.42 -5.06 12.64
CA LEU A 199 5.31 -4.37 13.31
C LEU A 199 4.36 -5.29 14.07
N LYS A 200 4.71 -6.58 14.24
CA LYS A 200 3.92 -7.53 15.01
C LYS A 200 3.78 -7.05 16.47
N PRO A 201 2.55 -6.79 16.96
CA PRO A 201 2.35 -6.41 18.35
C PRO A 201 2.66 -7.58 19.29
N SER A 202 3.33 -7.32 20.42
CA SER A 202 3.62 -8.35 21.44
C SER A 202 2.36 -8.96 22.05
N ALA A 203 1.24 -8.23 22.03
CA ALA A 203 -0.06 -8.69 22.52
C ALA A 203 -0.78 -9.65 21.55
N ALA A 204 -0.29 -9.80 20.31
CA ALA A 204 -0.88 -10.71 19.33
C ALA A 204 -0.58 -12.17 19.70
N LYS A 205 -1.63 -12.96 19.96
CA LYS A 205 -1.53 -14.38 20.31
C LYS A 205 -1.76 -15.27 19.09
N GLY A 206 -1.02 -16.37 19.00
CA GLY A 206 -1.15 -17.36 17.93
C GLY A 206 -0.51 -16.92 16.61
N ARG A 207 -1.02 -17.44 15.49
CA ARG A 207 -0.48 -17.18 14.15
C ARG A 207 -0.79 -15.73 13.73
N TYR A 208 0.26 -14.96 13.48
CA TYR A 208 0.15 -13.53 13.14
C TYR A 208 -0.45 -13.32 11.75
N ILE A 209 0.00 -14.07 10.73
CA ILE A 209 -0.59 -14.05 9.39
C ILE A 209 -1.43 -15.33 9.23
N LYS A 210 -2.75 -15.19 9.21
CA LYS A 210 -3.70 -16.31 9.11
C LYS A 210 -3.93 -16.76 7.67
N LYS A 211 -4.02 -15.80 6.75
CA LYS A 211 -4.24 -16.04 5.32
C LYS A 211 -3.54 -14.96 4.52
N ALA A 212 -2.98 -15.34 3.38
CA ALA A 212 -2.45 -14.43 2.39
C ALA A 212 -3.12 -14.70 1.05
N ALA A 213 -3.39 -13.65 0.29
CA ALA A 213 -3.84 -13.75 -1.09
C ALA A 213 -3.23 -12.62 -1.92
N ILE A 214 -2.89 -12.94 -3.16
CA ILE A 214 -2.48 -11.97 -4.18
C ILE A 214 -3.59 -11.88 -5.22
N SER A 215 -3.93 -10.66 -5.64
CA SER A 215 -4.87 -10.43 -6.73
C SER A 215 -4.39 -9.29 -7.61
N SER A 216 -4.84 -9.29 -8.87
CA SER A 216 -4.80 -8.08 -9.70
C SER A 216 -6.13 -7.31 -9.55
N THR A 217 -6.13 -6.02 -9.91
CA THR A 217 -7.30 -5.13 -9.79
C THR A 217 -8.60 -5.75 -10.33
N ILE A 218 -8.52 -6.50 -11.43
CA ILE A 218 -9.64 -7.29 -11.96
C ILE A 218 -9.15 -8.72 -12.24
N GLY A 219 -8.87 -9.43 -11.16
CA GLY A 219 -8.48 -10.83 -11.19
C GLY A 219 -9.08 -11.61 -10.00
N PRO A 220 -9.10 -12.94 -10.09
CA PRO A 220 -9.35 -13.80 -8.93
C PRO A 220 -8.24 -13.65 -7.88
N GLY A 221 -8.56 -13.96 -6.62
CA GLY A 221 -7.57 -13.99 -5.54
C GLY A 221 -6.87 -15.34 -5.46
N ILE A 222 -5.54 -15.32 -5.51
CA ILE A 222 -4.68 -16.50 -5.49
C ILE A 222 -4.19 -16.72 -4.06
N PRO A 223 -4.51 -17.85 -3.42
CA PRO A 223 -4.06 -18.16 -2.06
C PRO A 223 -2.54 -18.29 -2.00
N VAL A 224 -1.88 -17.55 -1.13
CA VAL A 224 -0.43 -17.66 -0.93
C VAL A 224 -0.15 -18.34 0.40
N ASP A 225 0.88 -19.17 0.47
CA ASP A 225 1.31 -19.77 1.72
C ASP A 225 1.76 -18.67 2.71
N PRO A 226 1.05 -18.47 3.83
CA PRO A 226 1.42 -17.46 4.81
C PRO A 226 2.61 -17.85 5.70
N ASN A 227 3.11 -19.09 5.63
CA ASN A 227 4.31 -19.53 6.36
C ASN A 227 5.60 -19.19 5.62
N ARG A 228 5.52 -19.02 4.30
CA ARG A 228 6.69 -18.78 3.45
C ARG A 228 7.15 -17.34 3.58
N THR A 229 8.02 -17.11 4.55
CA THR A 229 8.58 -15.79 4.90
C THR A 229 10.01 -15.58 4.39
N ARG A 230 10.62 -16.61 3.81
CA ARG A 230 11.96 -16.61 3.20
C ARG A 230 11.91 -17.34 1.85
N ASN A 231 12.95 -17.20 1.03
CA ASN A 231 13.06 -17.86 -0.29
C ASN A 231 11.85 -17.60 -1.20
N LEU A 232 11.47 -16.32 -1.31
CA LEU A 232 10.25 -15.89 -2.00
C LEU A 232 10.35 -16.03 -3.53
N LEU A 233 11.57 -16.08 -4.07
CA LEU A 233 11.89 -16.23 -5.50
C LEU A 233 12.02 -17.70 -5.97
N VAL A 234 11.77 -18.67 -5.08
CA VAL A 234 11.81 -20.09 -5.45
C VAL A 234 10.36 -20.61 -5.46
N GLU A 235 10.02 -21.49 -6.38
CA GLU A 235 8.67 -22.08 -6.44
C GLU A 235 8.54 -23.25 -5.45
N GLU A 236 9.57 -24.08 -5.33
CA GLU A 236 9.62 -25.16 -4.33
C GLU A 236 10.24 -24.65 -3.01
N ASP A 237 9.74 -25.12 -1.87
CA ASP A 237 10.32 -24.80 -0.57
C ASP A 237 11.49 -25.78 -0.31
N PRO A 238 12.75 -25.32 -0.24
CA PRO A 238 13.87 -26.20 0.09
C PRO A 238 13.79 -26.78 1.51
N ALA A 239 12.87 -26.30 2.37
CA ALA A 239 12.60 -26.85 3.70
C ALA A 239 11.52 -27.95 3.71
N ALA A 240 10.96 -28.34 2.56
CA ALA A 240 9.96 -29.41 2.44
C ALA A 240 10.55 -30.81 2.14
N VAL A 241 11.86 -30.99 2.33
CA VAL A 241 12.57 -32.29 2.29
C VAL A 241 13.01 -32.68 3.68
#